data_AF-A0A5N5TMW2-F1
#
_entry.id   AF-A0A5N5TMW2-F1
#
_cell.length_a   1.000
_cell.length_b   1.000
_cell.length_c   1.000
_cell.angle_alpha   90.00
_cell.angle_beta   90.00
_cell.angle_gamma   90.00
#
_symmetry.space_group_name_H-M   'P 1'
#
loop_
_entity.id
_entity.type
_entity.pdbx_description
1 polymer ?
#
loop_
_entity_poly.entity_id
_entity_poly.type
_entity_poly.pdbx_seq_one_letter_code
_entity_poly.pdbx_strand_id
1 'polypeptide(L)'
;MKAFRLILKIPMPNVKWWREDGGSIPVENIVDFGKALQILEIKREDAVTYLCEASNEAGEGAVHSFDLKIESVPEFEEEPGIINQPPGLSATFRCSAKGVPEPVIAWSFNGEPLEGQNDETLTYDSLTLSDKGVIACNASNKHAIPPEFTKQPEDISGFMGKKLGLPCEAYGSPDPEITWWKSEDEDKGEDEEKNENEESFGEY
;
A
#
# COMPACT_ATOMS: atom_id res chain seq x y z
N MET A 1 -8.92 -38.89 -62.69
CA MET A 1 -8.47 -38.98 -61.29
C MET A 1 -9.23 -37.94 -60.48
N LYS A 2 -10.00 -38.35 -59.46
CA LYS A 2 -10.60 -37.39 -58.51
C LYS A 2 -9.62 -37.19 -57.38
N ALA A 3 -9.15 -35.96 -57.19
CA ALA A 3 -8.39 -35.58 -56.01
C ALA A 3 -9.38 -35.30 -54.87
N PHE A 4 -9.17 -35.92 -53.71
CA PHE A 4 -9.92 -35.62 -52.49
C PHE A 4 -9.05 -34.75 -51.58
N ARG A 5 -9.61 -33.62 -51.14
CA ARG A 5 -8.99 -32.75 -50.14
C ARG A 5 -9.52 -33.19 -48.77
N LEU A 6 -8.66 -33.80 -47.96
CA LEU A 6 -8.97 -34.10 -46.57
C LEU A 6 -8.97 -32.78 -45.79
N ILE A 7 -10.12 -32.34 -45.28
CA ILE A 7 -10.21 -31.25 -44.31
C ILE A 7 -10.36 -31.91 -42.95
N LEU A 8 -9.29 -31.95 -42.17
CA LEU A 8 -9.35 -32.35 -40.78
C LEU A 8 -10.14 -31.27 -40.02
N LYS A 9 -11.41 -31.55 -39.72
CA LYS A 9 -12.21 -30.70 -38.83
C LYS A 9 -11.80 -31.02 -37.40
N ILE A 10 -11.00 -30.16 -36.79
CA ILE A 10 -10.78 -30.20 -35.33
C ILE A 10 -11.98 -29.48 -34.71
N PRO A 11 -12.83 -30.15 -33.93
CA PRO A 11 -14.02 -29.52 -33.36
C PRO A 11 -13.60 -28.45 -32.36
N MET A 12 -14.07 -27.22 -32.57
CA MET A 12 -13.82 -26.11 -31.65
C MET A 12 -14.54 -26.36 -30.33
N PRO A 13 -13.88 -26.13 -29.17
CA PRO A 13 -14.55 -26.27 -27.89
C PRO A 13 -15.57 -25.14 -27.69
N ASN A 14 -16.72 -25.50 -27.14
CA ASN A 14 -17.67 -24.57 -26.53
C ASN A 14 -17.34 -24.49 -25.04
N VAL A 15 -17.11 -23.28 -24.54
CA VAL A 15 -16.80 -23.03 -23.13
C VAL A 15 -17.95 -22.27 -22.48
N LYS A 16 -18.39 -22.75 -21.32
CA LYS A 16 -19.41 -22.11 -20.48
C LYS A 16 -18.85 -21.81 -19.12
N TRP A 17 -19.30 -20.71 -18.54
CA TRP A 17 -18.91 -20.23 -17.23
C TRP A 17 -20.14 -20.09 -16.34
N TRP A 18 -19.98 -20.42 -15.07
CA TRP A 18 -20.98 -20.12 -14.04
C TRP A 18 -20.34 -19.91 -12.68
N ARG A 19 -21.07 -19.22 -11.82
CA ARG A 19 -20.77 -19.10 -10.40
C ARG A 19 -21.59 -20.12 -9.63
N GLU A 20 -21.00 -20.76 -8.62
CA GLU A 20 -21.68 -21.75 -7.80
C GLU A 20 -22.78 -21.12 -6.91
N ASP A 21 -22.63 -19.84 -6.56
CA ASP A 21 -23.63 -19.06 -5.81
C ASP A 21 -24.88 -18.68 -6.63
N GLY A 22 -24.89 -19.01 -7.93
CA GLY A 22 -25.96 -18.63 -8.85
C GLY A 22 -25.90 -17.18 -9.34
N GLY A 23 -24.84 -16.44 -9.00
CA GLY A 23 -24.60 -15.09 -9.52
C GLY A 23 -24.46 -15.08 -11.04
N SER A 24 -24.89 -13.99 -11.67
CA SER A 24 -24.77 -13.82 -13.12
C SER A 24 -23.34 -13.51 -13.54
N ILE A 25 -22.87 -14.17 -14.60
CA ILE A 25 -21.64 -13.79 -15.31
C ILE A 25 -22.03 -12.98 -16.55
N PRO A 26 -21.66 -11.70 -16.63
CA PRO A 26 -21.93 -10.87 -17.80
C PRO A 26 -21.21 -11.44 -19.03
N VAL A 27 -21.89 -11.50 -20.18
CA VAL A 27 -21.34 -12.12 -21.40
C VAL A 27 -20.15 -11.33 -21.95
N GLU A 28 -20.16 -10.01 -21.76
CA GLU A 28 -19.07 -9.10 -22.10
C GLU A 28 -17.76 -9.40 -21.36
N ASN A 29 -17.83 -10.07 -20.22
CA ASN A 29 -16.66 -10.47 -19.44
C ASN A 29 -16.07 -11.79 -19.94
N ILE A 30 -16.76 -12.51 -20.82
CA ILE A 30 -16.29 -13.76 -21.41
C ILE A 30 -15.54 -13.43 -22.71
N VAL A 31 -14.21 -13.53 -22.66
CA VAL A 31 -13.28 -13.15 -23.73
C VAL A 31 -12.56 -14.37 -24.32
N ASP A 32 -11.69 -14.15 -25.32
CA ASP A 32 -10.96 -15.20 -26.05
C ASP A 32 -11.85 -16.35 -26.54
N PHE A 33 -12.94 -16.00 -27.24
CA PHE A 33 -13.91 -16.96 -27.77
C PHE A 33 -14.50 -17.91 -26.71
N GLY A 34 -14.67 -17.44 -25.48
CA GLY A 34 -15.21 -18.24 -24.38
C GLY A 34 -14.17 -18.75 -23.40
N LYS A 35 -12.87 -18.69 -23.73
CA LYS A 35 -11.82 -19.38 -22.97
C LYS A 35 -11.35 -18.65 -21.73
N ALA A 36 -11.70 -17.38 -21.57
CA ALA A 36 -11.31 -16.59 -20.42
C ALA A 36 -12.49 -15.80 -19.87
N LEU A 37 -12.58 -15.73 -18.55
CA LEU A 37 -13.46 -14.84 -17.82
C LEU A 37 -12.63 -13.67 -17.26
N GLN A 38 -13.00 -12.45 -17.60
CA GLN A 38 -12.36 -11.22 -17.16
C GLN A 38 -13.24 -10.51 -16.14
N ILE A 39 -12.72 -10.29 -14.93
CA ILE A 39 -13.36 -9.47 -13.89
C ILE A 39 -12.55 -8.18 -13.78
N LEU A 40 -13.14 -7.05 -14.16
CA LEU A 40 -12.42 -5.76 -14.25
C LEU A 40 -12.19 -5.12 -12.88
N GLU A 41 -13.22 -5.18 -12.03
CA GLU A 41 -13.18 -4.65 -10.66
C GLU A 41 -13.64 -5.76 -9.73
N ILE A 42 -12.70 -6.35 -9.01
CA ILE A 42 -12.99 -7.46 -8.11
C ILE A 42 -13.54 -6.93 -6.79
N LYS A 43 -14.68 -7.47 -6.35
CA LYS A 43 -15.34 -7.09 -5.08
C LYS A 43 -15.43 -8.28 -4.15
N ARG A 44 -15.57 -8.05 -2.85
CA ARG A 44 -15.65 -9.13 -1.85
C ARG A 44 -16.71 -10.18 -2.21
N GLU A 45 -17.81 -9.77 -2.83
CA GLU A 45 -18.90 -10.66 -3.28
C GLU A 45 -18.51 -11.58 -4.45
N ASP A 46 -17.41 -11.32 -5.14
CA ASP A 46 -16.90 -12.17 -6.22
C ASP A 46 -16.10 -13.36 -5.69
N ALA A 47 -15.73 -13.39 -4.40
CA ALA A 47 -14.98 -14.48 -3.76
C ALA A 47 -15.83 -15.75 -3.58
N VAL A 48 -16.15 -16.40 -4.71
CA VAL A 48 -16.96 -17.62 -4.80
C VAL A 48 -16.27 -18.68 -5.64
N THR A 49 -16.83 -19.88 -5.67
CA THR A 49 -16.42 -20.93 -6.60
C THR A 49 -16.92 -20.60 -8.01
N TYR A 50 -15.99 -20.57 -8.97
CA TYR A 50 -16.29 -20.50 -10.39
C TYR A 50 -16.12 -21.87 -11.02
N LEU A 51 -16.91 -22.11 -12.04
CA LEU A 51 -16.86 -23.34 -12.81
C LEU A 51 -16.77 -23.01 -14.30
N CYS A 52 -15.92 -23.76 -14.99
CA CYS A 52 -15.71 -23.69 -16.41
C CYS A 52 -15.92 -25.08 -17.02
N GLU A 53 -16.84 -25.17 -17.98
CA GLU A 53 -17.10 -26.40 -18.73
C GLU A 53 -16.71 -26.22 -20.18
N ALA A 54 -15.82 -27.09 -20.65
CA ALA A 54 -15.41 -27.18 -22.03
C ALA A 54 -15.98 -28.45 -22.67
N SER A 55 -16.71 -28.29 -23.78
CA SER A 55 -17.32 -29.41 -24.52
C SER A 55 -17.06 -29.29 -26.02
N ASN A 56 -16.97 -30.41 -26.72
CA ASN A 56 -16.90 -30.44 -28.19
C ASN A 56 -17.51 -31.74 -28.75
N GLU A 57 -17.69 -31.83 -30.07
CA GLU A 57 -18.28 -33.02 -30.71
C GLU A 57 -17.42 -34.30 -30.60
N ALA A 58 -16.18 -34.19 -30.12
CA ALA A 58 -15.24 -35.31 -30.05
C ALA A 58 -15.31 -36.09 -28.73
N GLY A 59 -15.99 -35.60 -27.69
CA GLY A 59 -16.01 -36.27 -26.40
C GLY A 59 -16.96 -35.66 -25.37
N GLU A 60 -16.92 -36.22 -24.16
CA GLU A 60 -17.68 -35.74 -23.01
C GLU A 60 -17.09 -34.42 -22.48
N GLY A 61 -17.95 -33.52 -21.99
CA GLY A 61 -17.53 -32.21 -21.49
C GLY A 61 -16.66 -32.33 -20.24
N ALA A 62 -15.56 -31.56 -20.19
CA ALA A 62 -14.71 -31.45 -19.02
C ALA A 62 -15.17 -30.25 -18.18
N VAL A 63 -15.35 -30.46 -16.87
CA VAL A 63 -15.71 -29.41 -15.92
C VAL A 63 -14.57 -29.21 -14.95
N HIS A 64 -14.20 -27.95 -14.71
CA HIS A 64 -13.24 -27.57 -13.68
C HIS A 64 -13.84 -26.51 -12.77
N SER A 65 -13.66 -26.66 -11.47
CA SER A 65 -14.04 -25.68 -10.46
C SER A 65 -12.81 -25.10 -9.75
N PHE A 66 -12.88 -23.83 -9.39
CA PHE A 66 -11.83 -23.16 -8.61
C PHE A 66 -12.43 -22.05 -7.73
N ASP A 67 -11.83 -21.86 -6.55
CA ASP A 67 -12.24 -20.82 -5.61
C ASP A 67 -11.53 -19.51 -5.94
N LEU A 68 -12.29 -18.43 -6.16
CA LEU A 68 -11.71 -17.10 -6.21
C LEU A 68 -11.48 -16.58 -4.79
N LYS A 69 -10.22 -16.30 -4.44
CA LYS A 69 -9.85 -15.67 -3.18
C LYS A 69 -9.48 -14.21 -3.43
N ILE A 70 -10.00 -13.33 -2.58
CA ILE A 70 -9.72 -11.89 -2.65
C ILE A 70 -8.83 -11.55 -1.46
N GLU A 71 -7.66 -11.01 -1.78
CA GLU A 71 -6.67 -10.58 -0.80
C GLU A 71 -6.77 -9.06 -0.59
N SER A 72 -6.39 -8.59 0.59
CA SER A 72 -6.46 -7.17 0.96
C SER A 72 -5.32 -6.78 1.89
N VAL A 73 -4.96 -5.50 1.87
CA VAL A 73 -4.08 -4.91 2.89
C VAL A 73 -4.78 -4.89 4.26
N PRO A 74 -4.03 -4.72 5.36
CA PRO A 74 -4.59 -4.50 6.69
C PRO A 74 -5.45 -3.23 6.73
N GLU A 75 -6.61 -3.32 7.38
CA GLU A 75 -7.53 -2.22 7.67
C GLU A 75 -7.76 -2.23 9.18
N PHE A 76 -7.43 -1.14 9.87
CA PHE A 76 -7.62 -1.05 11.33
C PHE A 76 -9.10 -1.09 11.70
N GLU A 77 -9.44 -1.95 12.66
CA GLU A 77 -10.76 -2.01 13.28
C GLU A 77 -10.77 -1.25 14.61
N GLU A 78 -9.67 -1.32 15.36
CA GLU A 78 -9.42 -0.57 16.58
C GLU A 78 -8.01 0.00 16.55
N GLU A 79 -7.89 1.30 16.82
CA GLU A 79 -6.60 2.00 16.95
C GLU A 79 -6.34 2.36 18.42
N PRO A 80 -5.07 2.38 18.86
CA PRO A 80 -4.73 2.73 20.24
C PRO A 80 -5.14 4.17 20.56
N GLY A 81 -5.97 4.33 21.59
CA GLY A 81 -6.37 5.64 22.10
C GLY A 81 -5.29 6.33 22.94
N ILE A 82 -5.48 7.63 23.19
CA ILE A 82 -4.63 8.42 24.09
C ILE A 82 -4.98 8.07 25.55
N ILE A 83 -3.98 7.69 26.34
CA ILE A 83 -4.12 7.42 27.78
C ILE A 83 -3.35 8.47 28.57
N ASN A 84 -4.04 9.13 29.50
CA ASN A 84 -3.45 10.07 30.46
C ASN A 84 -3.63 9.53 31.88
N GLN A 85 -2.63 8.82 32.39
CA GLN A 85 -2.66 8.24 33.73
C GLN A 85 -1.44 8.63 34.57
N PRO A 86 -1.59 8.80 35.91
CA PRO A 86 -0.47 9.03 36.80
C PRO A 86 0.41 7.77 36.96
N PRO A 87 1.69 7.93 37.35
CA PRO A 87 2.56 6.80 37.65
C PRO A 87 2.00 5.88 38.74
N GLY A 88 2.26 4.58 38.61
CA GLY A 88 1.80 3.55 39.55
C GLY A 88 0.45 2.92 39.21
N LEU A 89 -0.25 3.43 38.20
CA LEU A 89 -1.48 2.82 37.67
C LEU A 89 -1.22 2.02 36.40
N SER A 90 -2.14 1.10 36.07
CA SER A 90 -2.04 0.28 34.87
C SER A 90 -2.66 0.95 33.64
N ALA A 91 -2.04 0.76 32.48
CA ALA A 91 -2.55 1.22 31.19
C ALA A 91 -2.63 0.07 30.19
N THR A 92 -3.70 0.04 29.41
CA THR A 92 -3.94 -0.98 28.40
C THR A 92 -4.31 -0.32 27.07
N PHE A 93 -3.52 -0.59 26.05
CA PHE A 93 -3.77 -0.18 24.67
C PHE A 93 -4.33 -1.37 23.90
N ARG A 94 -5.25 -1.08 22.97
CA ARG A 94 -5.83 -2.07 22.06
C ARG A 94 -5.57 -1.65 20.63
N CYS A 95 -5.34 -2.63 19.79
CA CYS A 95 -5.15 -2.46 18.38
C CYS A 95 -5.52 -3.75 17.67
N SER A 96 -6.43 -3.67 16.70
CA SER A 96 -6.80 -4.79 15.86
C SER A 96 -6.97 -4.32 14.43
N ALA A 97 -6.63 -5.20 13.50
CA ALA A 97 -6.74 -4.94 12.07
C ALA A 97 -7.17 -6.21 11.36
N LYS A 98 -8.04 -6.06 10.37
CA LYS A 98 -8.47 -7.15 9.49
C LYS A 98 -7.73 -7.07 8.16
N GLY A 99 -7.57 -8.19 7.48
CA GLY A 99 -6.95 -8.23 6.16
C GLY A 99 -6.80 -9.66 5.68
N VAL A 100 -6.51 -9.84 4.39
CA VAL A 100 -6.29 -11.17 3.82
C VAL A 100 -4.96 -11.17 3.07
N PRO A 101 -3.94 -11.90 3.53
CA PRO A 101 -3.90 -12.72 4.75
C PRO A 101 -4.05 -11.94 6.04
N GLU A 102 -4.36 -12.65 7.13
CA GLU A 102 -4.55 -12.09 8.47
C GLU A 102 -3.35 -11.21 8.87
N PRO A 103 -3.57 -9.94 9.28
CA PRO A 103 -2.49 -9.05 9.67
C PRO A 103 -1.78 -9.49 10.94
N VAL A 104 -0.49 -9.18 11.02
CA VAL A 104 0.30 -9.28 12.25
C VAL A 104 0.42 -7.90 12.87
N ILE A 105 0.14 -7.82 14.17
CA ILE A 105 0.30 -6.62 14.99
C ILE A 105 1.74 -6.55 15.52
N ALA A 106 2.30 -5.35 15.55
CA ALA A 106 3.58 -5.06 16.18
C ALA A 106 3.55 -3.68 16.85
N TRP A 107 3.91 -3.63 18.13
CA TRP A 107 3.93 -2.39 18.90
C TRP A 107 5.30 -1.70 18.85
N SER A 108 5.29 -0.38 18.96
CA SER A 108 6.49 0.45 19.06
C SER A 108 6.30 1.57 20.07
N PHE A 109 7.38 1.98 20.73
CA PHE A 109 7.43 3.10 21.65
C PHE A 109 8.47 4.11 21.19
N ASN A 110 8.04 5.35 20.95
CA ASN A 110 8.87 6.44 20.42
C ASN A 110 9.62 6.06 19.13
N GLY A 111 8.98 5.27 18.27
CA GLY A 111 9.55 4.80 16.99
C GLY A 111 10.39 3.53 17.10
N GLU A 112 10.72 3.07 18.30
CA GLU A 112 11.50 1.84 18.51
C GLU A 112 10.56 0.63 18.71
N PRO A 113 10.84 -0.52 18.08
CA PRO A 113 10.00 -1.70 18.21
C PRO A 113 10.03 -2.28 19.64
N LEU A 114 8.87 -2.67 20.14
CA LEU A 114 8.72 -3.42 21.38
C LEU A 114 8.80 -4.92 21.06
N GLU A 115 10.01 -5.46 21.06
CA GLU A 115 10.28 -6.86 20.71
C GLU A 115 9.36 -7.84 21.46
N GLY A 116 8.66 -8.69 20.69
CA GLY A 116 7.73 -9.69 21.21
C GLY A 116 6.34 -9.18 21.61
N GLN A 117 6.07 -7.87 21.51
CA GLN A 117 4.74 -7.31 21.69
C GLN A 117 3.97 -7.33 20.37
N ASN A 118 3.31 -8.46 20.08
CA ASN A 118 2.57 -8.69 18.84
C ASN A 118 1.08 -9.03 19.07
N ASP A 119 0.63 -8.95 20.32
CA ASP A 119 -0.76 -9.17 20.67
C ASP A 119 -1.59 -7.92 20.35
N GLU A 120 -2.89 -8.09 20.13
CA GLU A 120 -3.83 -6.97 19.95
C GLU A 120 -3.90 -6.04 21.17
N THR A 121 -3.40 -6.49 22.32
CA THR A 121 -3.42 -5.73 23.57
C THR A 121 -2.02 -5.56 24.13
N LEU A 122 -1.62 -4.31 24.37
CA LEU A 122 -0.38 -3.96 25.09
C LEU A 122 -0.75 -3.44 26.48
N THR A 123 -0.25 -4.08 27.53
CA THR A 123 -0.56 -3.68 28.92
C THR A 123 0.71 -3.33 29.69
N TYR A 124 0.68 -2.17 30.34
CA TYR A 124 1.61 -1.75 31.36
C TYR A 124 0.94 -1.96 32.72
N ASP A 125 1.46 -2.88 33.54
CA ASP A 125 0.89 -3.17 34.86
C ASP A 125 1.02 -1.98 35.82
N SER A 126 2.07 -1.18 35.67
CA SER A 126 2.34 0.00 36.49
C SER A 126 3.20 0.99 35.70
N LEU A 127 2.62 2.15 35.38
CA LEU A 127 3.29 3.20 34.62
C LEU A 127 4.37 3.90 35.44
N THR A 128 5.45 4.26 34.77
CA THR A 128 6.55 5.08 35.28
C THR A 128 6.65 6.39 34.50
N LEU A 129 7.45 7.34 34.99
CA LEU A 129 7.71 8.59 34.26
C LEU A 129 8.42 8.36 32.92
N SER A 130 9.14 7.24 32.76
CA SER A 130 9.84 6.86 31.53
C SER A 130 8.90 6.34 30.43
N ASP A 131 7.68 5.95 30.79
CA ASP A 131 6.67 5.45 29.83
C ASP A 131 5.90 6.60 29.16
N LYS A 132 6.25 7.85 29.46
CA LYS A 132 5.73 9.01 28.75
C LYS A 132 6.31 9.04 27.33
N GLY A 133 5.46 8.79 26.33
CA GLY A 133 5.86 8.84 24.94
C GLY A 133 4.71 8.50 23.99
N VAL A 134 5.09 8.17 22.76
CA VAL A 134 4.16 7.77 21.70
C VAL A 134 4.22 6.26 21.57
N ILE A 135 3.09 5.61 21.83
CA ILE A 135 2.88 4.21 21.50
C ILE A 135 2.23 4.16 20.12
N ALA A 136 2.81 3.40 19.20
CA ALA A 136 2.23 3.15 17.88
C ALA A 136 2.05 1.65 17.65
N CYS A 137 0.92 1.31 17.05
CA CYS A 137 0.60 -0.04 16.60
C CYS A 137 0.77 -0.10 15.07
N ASN A 138 1.49 -1.11 14.61
CA ASN A 138 1.68 -1.37 13.19
C ASN A 138 0.99 -2.69 12.83
N ALA A 139 0.11 -2.67 11.85
CA ALA A 139 -0.51 -3.87 11.28
C ALA A 139 0.09 -4.15 9.90
N SER A 140 0.56 -5.37 9.66
CA SER A 140 1.23 -5.73 8.41
C SER A 140 0.83 -7.11 7.91
N ASN A 141 0.77 -7.28 6.58
CA ASN A 141 0.68 -8.57 5.91
C ASN A 141 1.52 -8.52 4.63
N LYS A 142 1.54 -9.60 3.84
CA LYS A 142 2.35 -9.69 2.61
C LYS A 142 2.03 -8.63 1.53
N HIS A 143 0.92 -7.90 1.66
CA HIS A 143 0.47 -6.86 0.74
C HIS A 143 0.66 -5.45 1.29
N ALA A 144 0.94 -5.30 2.59
CA ALA A 144 1.31 -4.03 3.20
C ALA A 144 2.79 -3.77 2.92
N ILE A 145 3.07 -2.81 2.06
CA ILE A 145 4.44 -2.44 1.70
C ILE A 145 4.69 -1.03 2.22
N PRO A 146 5.63 -0.85 3.18
CA PRO A 146 5.99 0.46 3.67
C PRO A 146 6.44 1.40 2.54
N PRO A 147 6.20 2.71 2.67
CA PRO A 147 6.63 3.69 1.68
C PRO A 147 8.15 3.72 1.55
N GLU A 148 8.64 3.67 0.32
CA GLU A 148 10.05 3.80 -0.03
C GLU A 148 10.23 4.79 -1.19
N PHE A 149 11.17 5.72 -1.05
CA PHE A 149 11.43 6.70 -2.09
C PHE A 149 12.13 6.07 -3.28
N THR A 150 11.56 6.24 -4.47
CA THR A 150 12.17 5.86 -5.75
C THR A 150 12.97 7.02 -6.35
N LYS A 151 12.62 8.27 -6.01
CA LYS A 151 13.34 9.47 -6.43
C LYS A 151 13.18 10.59 -5.42
N GLN A 152 14.28 11.19 -5.02
CA GLN A 152 14.33 12.22 -3.99
C GLN A 152 15.02 13.48 -4.54
N PRO A 153 14.71 14.66 -3.99
CA PRO A 153 15.46 15.87 -4.30
C PRO A 153 16.81 15.83 -3.57
N GLU A 154 17.88 16.13 -4.29
CA GLU A 154 19.20 16.38 -3.71
C GLU A 154 19.42 17.90 -3.52
N ASP A 155 20.50 18.28 -2.85
CA ASP A 155 20.92 19.68 -2.71
C ASP A 155 21.07 20.32 -4.10
N ILE A 156 20.23 21.30 -4.40
CA ILE A 156 20.14 21.90 -5.73
C ILE A 156 20.11 23.42 -5.66
N SER A 157 20.89 24.06 -6.53
CA SER A 157 20.91 25.51 -6.71
C SER A 157 20.05 25.92 -7.90
N GLY A 158 19.23 26.96 -7.73
CA GLY A 158 18.39 27.54 -8.77
C GLY A 158 18.91 28.89 -9.26
N PHE A 159 18.67 29.21 -10.53
CA PHE A 159 18.90 30.56 -11.06
C PHE A 159 17.68 31.45 -10.79
N MET A 160 17.93 32.71 -10.37
CA MET A 160 16.85 33.67 -10.15
C MET A 160 15.96 33.82 -11.39
N GLY A 161 14.64 33.77 -11.16
CA GLY A 161 13.63 33.86 -12.22
C GLY A 161 13.48 32.61 -13.10
N LYS A 162 14.18 31.51 -12.81
CA LYS A 162 14.00 30.22 -13.50
C LYS A 162 13.15 29.26 -12.66
N LYS A 163 12.43 28.38 -13.35
CA LYS A 163 11.67 27.30 -12.69
C LYS A 163 12.63 26.22 -12.22
N LEU A 164 12.39 25.71 -11.01
CA LEU A 164 13.11 24.59 -10.41
C LEU A 164 12.10 23.50 -10.06
N GLY A 165 12.38 22.25 -10.42
CA GLY A 165 11.56 21.10 -10.08
C GLY A 165 12.26 20.26 -9.00
N LEU A 166 11.53 19.89 -7.96
CA LEU A 166 12.01 19.02 -6.89
C LEU A 166 11.30 17.67 -7.03
N PRO A 167 11.95 16.63 -7.56
CA PRO A 167 11.32 15.33 -7.71
C PRO A 167 11.15 14.68 -6.33
N CYS A 168 9.95 14.19 -6.04
CA CYS A 168 9.69 13.29 -4.92
C CYS A 168 8.72 12.23 -5.42
N GLU A 169 9.25 11.03 -5.62
CA GLU A 169 8.52 9.86 -6.08
C GLU A 169 8.74 8.76 -5.03
N ALA A 170 7.66 8.13 -4.57
CA ALA A 170 7.67 7.06 -3.60
C ALA A 170 6.75 5.94 -4.08
N TYR A 171 7.06 4.71 -3.69
CA TYR A 171 6.21 3.54 -3.89
C TYR A 171 5.85 2.94 -2.52
N GLY A 172 4.69 2.32 -2.44
CA GLY A 172 4.19 1.65 -1.24
C GLY A 172 2.85 1.00 -1.54
N SER A 173 2.35 0.20 -0.61
CA SER A 173 1.01 -0.39 -0.68
C SER A 173 0.36 -0.29 0.70
N PRO A 174 -0.68 0.56 0.88
CA PRO A 174 -1.31 1.43 -0.13
C PRO A 174 -0.37 2.47 -0.74
N ASP A 175 -0.75 3.02 -1.91
CA ASP A 175 0.00 4.08 -2.56
C ASP A 175 0.23 5.25 -1.59
N PRO A 176 1.48 5.71 -1.39
CA PRO A 176 1.80 6.65 -0.34
C PRO A 176 1.39 8.08 -0.68
N GLU A 177 0.95 8.82 0.33
CA GLU A 177 0.69 10.25 0.22
C GLU A 177 1.99 11.05 0.45
N ILE A 178 2.33 11.93 -0.50
CA ILE A 178 3.53 12.77 -0.44
C ILE A 178 3.14 14.17 0.04
N THR A 179 3.73 14.60 1.15
CA THR A 179 3.58 15.96 1.71
C THR A 179 4.92 16.69 1.72
N TRP A 180 4.89 18.01 1.63
CA TRP A 180 6.07 18.86 1.56
C TRP A 180 6.03 19.95 2.63
N TRP A 181 7.19 20.25 3.22
CA TRP A 181 7.37 21.35 4.14
C TRP A 181 8.69 22.07 3.85
N LYS A 182 8.75 23.35 4.17
CA LYS A 182 9.97 24.17 4.14
C LYS A 182 10.31 24.56 5.56
N SER A 183 11.57 24.41 5.99
CA SER A 183 12.00 24.97 7.27
C SER A 183 11.96 26.50 7.21
N GLU A 184 11.45 27.10 8.29
CA GLU A 184 11.70 28.50 8.60
C GLU A 184 13.02 28.56 9.38
N ASP A 185 14.17 28.43 8.70
CA ASP A 185 15.45 28.62 9.39
C ASP A 185 15.77 30.12 9.56
N GLU A 186 16.21 30.44 10.78
CA GLU A 186 16.51 31.77 11.32
C GLU A 186 17.73 32.41 10.63
N ASP A 187 17.51 33.33 9.68
CA ASP A 187 18.55 34.29 9.29
C ASP A 187 18.67 35.39 10.36
N LYS A 188 19.51 35.16 11.37
CA LYS A 188 20.12 36.23 12.18
C LYS A 188 21.63 36.29 11.94
N GLY A 189 22.00 37.18 11.02
CA GLY A 189 23.22 37.98 11.09
C GLY A 189 24.47 37.40 10.46
N GLU A 190 24.98 38.09 9.44
CA GLU A 190 26.42 38.38 9.37
C GLU A 190 26.59 39.91 9.35
N ASP A 191 27.36 40.37 10.33
CA ASP A 191 27.72 41.75 10.60
C ASP A 191 28.56 42.36 9.47
N GLU A 192 28.11 43.47 8.88
CA GLU A 192 29.00 44.35 8.12
C GLU A 192 29.81 45.22 9.11
N GLU A 193 30.85 44.65 9.71
CA GLU A 193 32.00 45.43 10.19
C GLU A 193 33.21 45.16 9.29
N LYS A 194 33.59 46.17 8.47
CA LYS A 194 34.95 46.72 8.34
C LYS A 194 35.07 47.64 7.13
N ASN A 195 35.35 48.93 7.38
CA ASN A 195 36.71 49.46 7.26
C ASN A 195 36.76 50.95 7.61
N GLU A 196 37.47 51.26 8.69
CA GLU A 196 38.09 52.57 8.91
C GLU A 196 39.41 52.67 8.11
N ASN A 197 39.61 53.86 7.54
CA ASN A 197 40.87 54.53 7.21
C ASN A 197 41.67 54.14 5.95
N GLU A 198 41.70 55.05 4.98
CA GLU A 198 42.96 55.53 4.40
C GLU A 198 42.87 57.01 3.94
N GLU A 199 43.64 57.84 4.66
CA GLU A 199 44.42 59.05 4.30
C GLU A 199 43.83 60.30 3.60
N SER A 200 44.27 61.43 4.17
CA SER A 200 44.11 62.82 3.73
C SER A 200 45.05 63.18 2.58
N PHE A 201 44.72 64.21 1.78
CA PHE A 201 45.55 65.42 1.55
C PHE A 201 44.76 66.47 0.71
N GLY A 202 45.15 67.75 0.85
CA GLY A 202 44.43 68.98 0.47
C GLY A 202 44.10 69.22 -1.01
N GLU A 203 43.42 70.31 -1.37
CA GLU A 203 44.04 71.62 -1.51
C GLU A 203 43.02 72.79 -1.61
N TYR A 204 43.45 73.95 -1.09
CA TYR A 204 43.07 75.37 -1.27
C TYR A 204 41.60 75.82 -1.39
#